data_AF-A0A482XH49-F1
#
_entry.id   AF-A0A482XH49-F1
#
_cell.length_a   1.000
_cell.length_b   1.000
_cell.length_c   1.000
_cell.angle_alpha   90.00
_cell.angle_beta   90.00
_cell.angle_gamma   90.00
#
_symmetry.space_group_name_H-M   'P 1'
#
loop_
_entity.id
_entity.type
_entity.pdbx_description
1 polymer ?
#
loop_
_entity_poly.entity_id
_entity_poly.type
_entity_poly.pdbx_seq_one_letter_code
_entity_poly.pdbx_strand_id
1 'polypeptide(L)'
;MVVAEVKQEKSDENSVESLRNDIAAEPLFTFEILKIIKDAQQQHGLRHGDYQRYRGYCTRRIRRLRKVLHLAQGDRRHFKRKDVTQAHLTDERYLYIPLMQAERAWSYAMQLRQEANTEPRKRFHLSSRLRKATVYADMLNNLCESEKCDARTKLEAQAYVAWMHGSLYFELKRWKPAMENLEKALVVYEKLCGALSEEDQIVYKQRCDELDPSLRFCAYSIKDAGGSASSNLEELLSLRSSVHGDLLDTLMSQTRERRSEVLSEAEWRGRTLAVRPERVRGFLLADRALDKRADRPDIDQLERHLMDCKDAIAAVRDEMKADNVSTKTKQTGASVSSLQYLLSYLTYIRLNRTVERNLLMVENARAALSDNTESEGTRRTRLRCGASL
;
A
#
# COMPACT_ATOMS: atom_id res chain seq x y z
N MET A 1 -15.60 -38.60 55.66
CA MET A 1 -15.41 -37.17 55.33
C MET A 1 -13.97 -37.02 54.85
N VAL A 2 -13.71 -36.15 53.87
CA VAL A 2 -12.41 -35.96 53.16
C VAL A 2 -12.13 -37.12 52.17
N VAL A 3 -11.73 -36.96 50.89
CA VAL A 3 -11.06 -35.91 50.12
C VAL A 3 -11.55 -35.98 48.65
N ALA A 4 -11.93 -34.85 48.06
CA ALA A 4 -11.89 -34.63 46.62
C ALA A 4 -10.52 -34.04 46.26
N GLU A 5 -9.90 -34.45 45.14
CA GLU A 5 -9.33 -33.52 44.14
C GLU A 5 -8.40 -34.15 43.07
N VAL A 6 -8.52 -33.56 41.87
CA VAL A 6 -7.49 -33.28 40.86
C VAL A 6 -6.96 -34.45 40.02
N LYS A 7 -7.57 -34.62 38.83
CA LYS A 7 -6.93 -35.19 37.63
C LYS A 7 -7.71 -34.80 36.36
N GLN A 8 -7.82 -33.50 36.07
CA GLN A 8 -8.47 -33.05 34.83
C GLN A 8 -8.10 -31.61 34.44
N GLU A 9 -6.81 -31.29 34.32
CA GLU A 9 -6.37 -29.98 33.78
C GLU A 9 -5.21 -30.05 32.76
N LYS A 10 -4.57 -31.21 32.54
CA LYS A 10 -3.37 -31.30 31.68
C LYS A 10 -3.61 -31.66 30.21
N SER A 11 -4.82 -32.04 29.79
CA SER A 11 -5.11 -32.40 28.39
C SER A 11 -5.53 -31.21 27.54
N ASP A 12 -6.07 -30.16 28.17
CA ASP A 12 -6.75 -29.10 27.45
C ASP A 12 -5.79 -27.96 27.07
N GLU A 13 -4.73 -27.71 27.84
CA GLU A 13 -3.71 -26.71 27.52
C GLU A 13 -2.99 -27.01 26.19
N ASN A 14 -2.65 -28.28 25.93
CA ASN A 14 -1.99 -28.68 24.67
C ASN A 14 -2.89 -28.54 23.43
N SER A 15 -4.22 -28.54 23.59
CA SER A 15 -5.17 -28.35 22.49
C SER A 15 -5.44 -26.87 22.19
N VAL A 16 -5.33 -26.01 23.21
CA VAL A 16 -5.47 -24.55 23.07
C VAL A 16 -4.20 -23.95 22.48
N GLU A 17 -3.04 -24.53 22.77
CA GLU A 17 -1.76 -24.09 22.22
C GLU A 17 -1.58 -24.50 20.74
N SER A 18 -2.17 -25.61 20.29
CA SER A 18 -2.23 -25.96 18.87
C SER A 18 -3.20 -25.08 18.06
N LEU A 19 -4.24 -24.54 18.69
CA LEU A 19 -5.19 -23.62 18.04
C LEU A 19 -4.70 -22.16 17.99
N ARG A 20 -3.68 -21.80 18.79
CA ARG A 20 -3.08 -20.46 18.76
C ARG A 20 -2.01 -20.28 17.68
N ASN A 21 -1.47 -21.37 17.13
CA ASN A 21 -0.40 -21.33 16.13
C ASN A 21 -0.87 -21.33 14.66
N ASP A 22 -2.18 -21.43 14.40
CA ASP A 22 -2.74 -21.42 13.03
C ASP A 22 -3.35 -20.07 12.60
N ILE A 23 -3.32 -19.03 13.44
CA ILE A 23 -3.57 -17.64 13.01
C ILE A 23 -2.22 -16.99 12.66
N ALA A 24 -1.43 -17.67 11.82
CA ALA A 24 -0.44 -16.98 11.02
C ALA A 24 -1.23 -16.09 10.05
N ALA A 25 -1.28 -14.78 10.32
CA ALA A 25 -1.98 -13.80 9.50
C ALA A 25 -1.70 -14.07 8.01
N GLU A 26 -2.70 -14.62 7.30
CA GLU A 26 -2.57 -14.89 5.87
C GLU A 26 -2.14 -13.59 5.17
N PRO A 27 -1.15 -13.62 4.26
CA PRO A 27 -0.67 -12.41 3.62
C PRO A 27 -1.81 -11.75 2.86
N LEU A 28 -2.22 -10.58 3.33
CA LEU A 28 -3.27 -9.79 2.70
C LEU A 28 -2.76 -9.25 1.38
N PHE A 29 -3.57 -9.39 0.33
CA PHE A 29 -3.20 -8.87 -0.99
C PHE A 29 -3.35 -7.35 -1.01
N THR A 30 -2.23 -6.64 -1.22
CA THR A 30 -2.22 -5.21 -1.51
C THR A 30 -2.26 -4.99 -3.01
N PHE A 31 -3.42 -4.56 -3.51
CA PHE A 31 -3.66 -4.33 -4.93
C PHE A 31 -4.00 -2.85 -5.17
N GLU A 32 -3.06 -2.13 -5.78
CA GLU A 32 -3.15 -0.69 -6.07
C GLU A 32 -3.77 -0.46 -7.46
N ILE A 33 -5.10 -0.52 -7.53
CA ILE A 33 -5.87 -0.47 -8.78
C ILE A 33 -5.53 0.77 -9.59
N LEU A 34 -5.53 1.95 -8.97
CA LEU A 34 -5.39 3.22 -9.69
C LEU A 34 -3.99 3.36 -10.31
N LYS A 35 -2.95 2.94 -9.59
CA LYS A 35 -1.55 2.96 -10.08
C LYS A 35 -1.37 1.97 -11.23
N ILE A 36 -1.85 0.74 -11.06
CA ILE A 36 -1.79 -0.32 -12.08
C ILE A 36 -2.45 0.15 -13.39
N ILE A 37 -3.63 0.77 -13.33
CA ILE A 37 -4.31 1.23 -14.55
C ILE A 37 -3.59 2.42 -15.17
N LYS A 38 -3.13 3.41 -14.39
CA LYS A 38 -2.46 4.60 -14.93
C LYS A 38 -1.14 4.23 -15.59
N ASP A 39 -0.33 3.38 -14.98
CA ASP A 39 0.93 2.90 -15.55
C ASP A 39 0.69 2.11 -16.84
N ALA A 40 -0.28 1.18 -16.82
CA ALA A 40 -0.62 0.39 -17.99
C ALA A 40 -1.17 1.25 -19.14
N GLN A 41 -1.98 2.25 -18.84
CA GLN A 41 -2.52 3.20 -19.82
C GLN A 41 -1.40 4.05 -20.43
N GLN A 42 -0.51 4.61 -19.62
CA GLN A 42 0.61 5.44 -20.10
C GLN A 42 1.59 4.63 -20.96
N GLN A 43 1.95 3.41 -20.54
CA GLN A 43 2.91 2.57 -21.25
C GLN A 43 2.36 1.99 -22.57
N HIS A 44 1.06 1.73 -22.65
CA HIS A 44 0.48 0.94 -23.75
C HIS A 44 -0.45 1.72 -24.70
N GLY A 45 -0.27 3.03 -24.81
CA GLY A 45 -0.80 3.83 -25.93
C GLY A 45 -1.62 5.04 -25.53
N LEU A 46 -2.12 5.11 -24.30
CA LEU A 46 -3.02 6.20 -23.88
C LEU A 46 -2.30 7.55 -23.77
N ARG A 47 -0.97 7.54 -23.60
CA ARG A 47 -0.13 8.75 -23.71
C ARG A 47 -0.30 9.47 -25.07
N HIS A 48 -0.65 8.73 -26.12
CA HIS A 48 -0.91 9.26 -27.47
C HIS A 48 -2.39 9.16 -27.87
N GLY A 49 -3.29 8.86 -26.93
CA GLY A 49 -4.73 8.70 -27.21
C GLY A 49 -5.11 7.44 -28.00
N ASP A 50 -4.21 6.45 -28.12
CA ASP A 50 -4.49 5.20 -28.86
C ASP A 50 -5.17 4.16 -27.96
N TYR A 51 -6.50 4.22 -27.93
CA TYR A 51 -7.35 3.29 -27.18
C TYR A 51 -7.36 1.87 -27.78
N GLN A 52 -7.15 1.73 -29.10
CA GLN A 52 -7.14 0.44 -29.78
C GLN A 52 -5.92 -0.40 -29.35
N ARG A 53 -4.75 0.22 -29.26
CA ARG A 53 -3.52 -0.42 -28.77
C ARG A 53 -3.66 -0.88 -27.32
N TYR A 54 -4.21 -0.02 -26.44
CA TYR A 54 -4.46 -0.37 -25.05
C TYR A 54 -5.44 -1.54 -24.92
N ARG A 55 -6.55 -1.54 -25.68
CA ARG A 55 -7.49 -2.68 -25.76
C ARG A 55 -6.80 -3.99 -26.16
N GLY A 56 -5.91 -3.92 -27.16
CA GLY A 56 -5.11 -5.05 -27.62
C GLY A 56 -4.13 -5.57 -26.56
N TYR A 57 -3.55 -4.67 -25.77
CA TYR A 57 -2.74 -5.02 -24.60
C TYR A 57 -3.58 -5.76 -23.55
N CYS A 58 -4.72 -5.20 -23.12
CA CYS A 58 -5.58 -5.82 -22.11
C CYS A 58 -6.02 -7.22 -22.55
N THR A 59 -6.36 -7.40 -23.83
CA THR A 59 -6.72 -8.72 -24.39
C THR A 59 -5.58 -9.73 -24.26
N ARG A 60 -4.35 -9.35 -24.60
CA ARG A 60 -3.17 -10.21 -24.47
C ARG A 60 -2.82 -10.49 -23.01
N ARG A 61 -2.95 -9.49 -22.12
CA ARG A 61 -2.71 -9.66 -20.68
C ARG A 61 -3.70 -10.63 -20.06
N ILE A 62 -5.00 -10.51 -20.35
CA ILE A 62 -6.03 -11.47 -19.91
C ILE A 62 -5.69 -12.89 -20.37
N ARG A 63 -5.31 -13.07 -21.65
CA ARG A 63 -4.95 -14.38 -22.19
C ARG A 63 -3.75 -14.99 -21.46
N ARG A 64 -2.70 -14.21 -21.19
CA ARG A 64 -1.52 -14.67 -20.44
C ARG A 64 -1.88 -15.04 -19.00
N LEU A 65 -2.61 -14.17 -18.30
CA LEU A 65 -3.05 -14.44 -16.92
C LEU A 65 -3.89 -15.72 -16.83
N ARG A 66 -4.87 -15.90 -17.71
CA ARG A 66 -5.68 -17.12 -17.76
C ARG A 66 -4.87 -18.37 -18.09
N LYS A 67 -3.81 -18.27 -18.90
CA LYS A 67 -2.92 -19.39 -19.19
C LYS A 67 -2.05 -19.76 -17.98
N VAL A 68 -1.48 -18.77 -17.31
CA VAL A 68 -0.62 -18.96 -16.11
C VAL A 68 -1.42 -19.50 -14.93
N LEU A 69 -2.63 -19.00 -14.71
CA LEU A 69 -3.51 -19.41 -13.61
C LEU A 69 -4.38 -20.64 -13.95
N HIS A 70 -4.14 -21.28 -15.09
CA HIS A 70 -4.91 -22.44 -15.56
C HIS A 70 -6.45 -22.22 -15.55
N LEU A 71 -6.87 -20.98 -15.85
CA LEU A 71 -8.26 -20.54 -15.96
C LEU A 71 -8.70 -20.37 -17.44
N ALA A 72 -8.45 -21.39 -18.25
CA ALA A 72 -8.91 -21.41 -19.65
C ALA A 72 -10.45 -21.50 -19.71
N GLN A 73 -11.08 -20.66 -20.54
CA GLN A 73 -12.54 -20.61 -20.72
C GLN A 73 -13.05 -21.62 -21.77
N GLY A 74 -12.34 -22.73 -21.93
CA GLY A 74 -12.68 -23.78 -22.88
C GLY A 74 -11.62 -24.00 -23.97
N ASP A 75 -11.90 -25.00 -24.79
CA ASP A 75 -11.05 -25.47 -25.87
C ASP A 75 -11.49 -24.90 -27.22
N ARG A 76 -10.76 -25.23 -28.29
CA ARG A 76 -11.06 -24.76 -29.66
C ARG A 76 -12.51 -25.01 -30.11
N ARG A 77 -13.18 -26.03 -29.56
CA ARG A 77 -14.54 -26.46 -29.98
C ARG A 77 -15.64 -26.11 -28.97
N HIS A 78 -15.32 -25.96 -27.69
CA HIS A 78 -16.32 -25.79 -26.64
C HIS A 78 -15.93 -24.65 -25.71
N PHE A 79 -16.82 -23.66 -25.59
CA PHE A 79 -16.68 -22.59 -24.61
C PHE A 79 -17.25 -23.03 -23.26
N LYS A 80 -16.45 -22.92 -22.20
CA LYS A 80 -16.89 -23.11 -20.81
C LYS A 80 -16.63 -21.82 -20.05
N ARG A 81 -17.69 -21.15 -19.62
CA ARG A 81 -17.55 -19.90 -18.87
C ARG A 81 -16.90 -20.21 -17.51
N LYS A 82 -15.63 -19.80 -17.37
CA LYS A 82 -14.88 -19.87 -16.10
C LYS A 82 -14.65 -18.45 -15.60
N ASP A 83 -15.51 -18.04 -14.70
CA ASP A 83 -15.43 -16.76 -13.99
C ASP A 83 -14.59 -16.94 -12.73
N VAL A 84 -13.94 -15.86 -12.28
CA VAL A 84 -13.13 -15.87 -11.05
C VAL A 84 -14.09 -15.78 -9.86
N THR A 85 -14.06 -16.79 -9.01
CA THR A 85 -14.82 -16.84 -7.74
C THR A 85 -13.88 -16.62 -6.56
N GLN A 86 -14.43 -16.30 -5.39
CA GLN A 86 -13.65 -16.07 -4.16
C GLN A 86 -12.79 -17.29 -3.78
N ALA A 87 -13.22 -18.51 -4.12
CA ALA A 87 -12.46 -19.74 -3.90
C ALA A 87 -11.12 -19.81 -4.66
N HIS A 88 -10.92 -18.96 -5.67
CA HIS A 88 -9.68 -18.90 -6.45
C HIS A 88 -8.68 -17.85 -5.91
N LEU A 89 -8.99 -17.15 -4.81
CA LEU A 89 -8.13 -16.12 -4.23
C LEU A 89 -6.93 -16.70 -3.47
N THR A 90 -6.10 -17.48 -4.17
CA THR A 90 -4.81 -17.97 -3.68
C THR A 90 -3.66 -17.03 -4.03
N ASP A 91 -3.84 -16.19 -5.06
CA ASP A 91 -2.82 -15.27 -5.60
C ASP A 91 -3.48 -13.94 -6.00
N GLU A 92 -2.78 -12.82 -5.80
CA GLU A 92 -3.18 -11.48 -6.24
C GLU A 92 -3.49 -11.44 -7.74
N ARG A 93 -2.79 -12.28 -8.54
CA ARG A 93 -2.94 -12.38 -9.99
C ARG A 93 -4.38 -12.63 -10.46
N TYR A 94 -5.23 -13.24 -9.63
CA TYR A 94 -6.63 -13.45 -9.94
C TYR A 94 -7.44 -12.15 -10.01
N LEU A 95 -7.10 -11.13 -9.20
CA LEU A 95 -7.74 -9.80 -9.20
C LEU A 95 -7.45 -9.02 -10.49
N TYR A 96 -6.29 -9.24 -11.12
CA TYR A 96 -5.95 -8.61 -12.39
C TYR A 96 -6.87 -9.07 -13.54
N ILE A 97 -7.48 -10.26 -13.48
CA ILE A 97 -8.36 -10.74 -14.57
C ILE A 97 -9.61 -9.85 -14.73
N PRO A 98 -10.48 -9.68 -13.71
CA PRO A 98 -11.65 -8.82 -13.81
C PRO A 98 -11.27 -7.35 -14.04
N LEU A 99 -10.19 -6.85 -13.43
CA LEU A 99 -9.68 -5.50 -13.70
C LEU A 99 -9.36 -5.30 -15.18
N MET A 100 -8.56 -6.20 -15.77
CA MET A 100 -8.20 -6.09 -17.19
C MET A 100 -9.40 -6.31 -18.12
N GLN A 101 -10.41 -7.09 -17.69
CA GLN A 101 -11.66 -7.25 -18.44
C GLN A 101 -12.49 -5.96 -18.44
N ALA A 102 -12.57 -5.26 -17.31
CA ALA A 102 -13.20 -3.95 -17.18
C ALA A 102 -12.47 -2.90 -18.05
N GLU A 103 -11.14 -2.80 -17.93
CA GLU A 103 -10.31 -1.89 -18.72
C GLU A 103 -10.40 -2.14 -20.23
N ARG A 104 -10.49 -3.41 -20.65
CA ARG A 104 -10.70 -3.76 -22.07
C ARG A 104 -12.05 -3.28 -22.59
N ALA A 105 -13.11 -3.41 -21.78
CA ALA A 105 -14.44 -2.96 -22.16
C ALA A 105 -14.52 -1.42 -22.17
N TRP A 106 -13.91 -0.77 -21.18
CA TRP A 106 -13.79 0.68 -21.09
C TRP A 106 -13.00 1.29 -22.26
N SER A 107 -11.81 0.77 -22.55
CA SER A 107 -10.97 1.23 -23.67
C SER A 107 -11.68 1.10 -25.01
N TYR A 108 -12.46 0.03 -25.20
CA TYR A 108 -13.29 -0.11 -26.39
C TYR A 108 -14.42 0.94 -26.41
N ALA A 109 -15.08 1.21 -25.29
CA ALA A 109 -16.06 2.29 -25.22
C ALA A 109 -15.45 3.66 -25.57
N MET A 110 -14.23 3.96 -25.09
CA MET A 110 -13.54 5.21 -25.38
C MET A 110 -13.10 5.32 -26.85
N GLN A 111 -12.64 4.23 -27.47
CA GLN A 111 -12.41 4.17 -28.92
C GLN A 111 -13.69 4.49 -29.70
N LEU A 112 -14.80 3.84 -29.33
CA LEU A 112 -16.10 4.07 -29.98
C LEU A 112 -16.61 5.49 -29.75
N ARG A 113 -16.18 6.15 -28.67
CA ARG A 113 -16.52 7.55 -28.40
C ARG A 113 -15.86 8.49 -29.40
N GLN A 114 -14.60 8.23 -29.76
CA GLN A 114 -13.91 8.98 -30.82
C GLN A 114 -14.55 8.71 -32.19
N GLU A 115 -14.84 7.45 -32.51
CA GLU A 115 -15.49 7.06 -33.78
C GLU A 115 -16.94 7.55 -33.88
N ALA A 116 -17.63 7.79 -32.77
CA ALA A 116 -19.00 8.29 -32.76
C ALA A 116 -19.13 9.75 -33.23
N ASN A 117 -18.02 10.50 -33.30
CA ASN A 117 -18.00 11.83 -33.88
C ASN A 117 -18.28 11.81 -35.40
N THR A 118 -17.87 10.75 -36.09
CA THR A 118 -18.18 10.55 -37.52
C THR A 118 -19.42 9.68 -37.71
N GLU A 119 -19.61 8.66 -36.87
CA GLU A 119 -20.69 7.67 -36.97
C GLU A 119 -21.55 7.61 -35.70
N PRO A 120 -22.62 8.44 -35.58
CA PRO A 120 -23.41 8.57 -34.35
C PRO A 120 -24.03 7.26 -33.85
N ARG A 121 -24.30 6.30 -34.75
CA ARG A 121 -24.86 4.99 -34.41
C ARG A 121 -23.93 4.17 -33.48
N LYS A 122 -22.62 4.45 -33.48
CA LYS A 122 -21.65 3.80 -32.58
C LYS A 122 -21.89 4.10 -31.11
N ARG A 123 -22.63 5.17 -30.76
CA ARG A 123 -22.99 5.49 -29.36
C ARG A 123 -23.81 4.39 -28.66
N PHE A 124 -24.64 3.65 -29.41
CA PHE A 124 -25.36 2.49 -28.85
C PHE A 124 -24.38 1.38 -28.46
N HIS A 125 -23.35 1.14 -29.28
CA HIS A 125 -22.34 0.15 -28.97
C HIS A 125 -21.45 0.59 -27.79
N LEU A 126 -21.10 1.88 -27.74
CA LEU A 126 -20.38 2.48 -26.62
C LEU A 126 -21.08 2.23 -25.29
N SER A 127 -22.37 2.55 -25.18
CA SER A 127 -23.11 2.36 -23.92
C SER A 127 -23.20 0.90 -23.51
N SER A 128 -23.37 -0.03 -24.46
CA SER A 128 -23.31 -1.47 -24.21
C SER A 128 -21.94 -1.92 -23.66
N ARG A 129 -20.84 -1.37 -24.19
CA ARG A 129 -19.48 -1.65 -23.70
C ARG A 129 -19.25 -1.11 -22.29
N LEU A 130 -19.73 0.10 -21.98
CA LEU A 130 -19.65 0.63 -20.62
C LEU A 130 -20.45 -0.18 -19.61
N ARG A 131 -21.68 -0.60 -19.95
CA ARG A 131 -22.47 -1.52 -19.10
C ARG A 131 -21.73 -2.83 -18.83
N LYS A 132 -21.03 -3.36 -19.83
CA LYS A 132 -20.21 -4.56 -19.63
C LYS A 132 -19.01 -4.28 -18.71
N ALA A 133 -18.45 -3.08 -18.77
CA ALA A 133 -17.32 -2.69 -17.94
C ALA A 133 -17.73 -2.52 -16.47
N THR A 134 -18.93 -1.98 -16.19
CA THR A 134 -19.46 -1.89 -14.82
C THR A 134 -19.68 -3.27 -14.21
N VAL A 135 -20.24 -4.23 -14.96
CA VAL A 135 -20.40 -5.62 -14.49
C VAL A 135 -19.07 -6.26 -14.08
N TYR A 136 -17.99 -5.98 -14.82
CA TYR A 136 -16.66 -6.49 -14.45
C TYR A 136 -16.04 -5.76 -13.25
N ALA A 137 -16.34 -4.47 -13.08
CA ALA A 137 -15.93 -3.72 -11.90
C ALA A 137 -16.67 -4.23 -10.65
N ASP A 138 -17.98 -4.49 -10.74
CA ASP A 138 -18.77 -5.08 -9.65
C ASP A 138 -18.23 -6.47 -9.28
N MET A 139 -17.88 -7.29 -10.28
CA MET A 139 -17.23 -8.58 -10.06
C MET A 139 -15.87 -8.44 -9.35
N LEU A 140 -15.08 -7.40 -9.65
CA LEU A 140 -13.83 -7.12 -8.94
C LEU A 140 -14.12 -6.75 -7.47
N ASN A 141 -15.09 -5.88 -7.21
CA ASN A 141 -15.45 -5.47 -5.85
C ASN A 141 -15.91 -6.67 -5.00
N ASN A 142 -16.76 -7.54 -5.55
CA ASN A 142 -17.22 -8.75 -4.87
C ASN A 142 -16.08 -9.72 -4.50
N LEU A 143 -14.95 -9.68 -5.23
CA LEU A 143 -13.75 -10.44 -4.88
C LEU A 143 -12.94 -9.73 -3.80
N CYS A 144 -12.84 -8.40 -3.88
CA CYS A 144 -12.14 -7.58 -2.89
C CYS A 144 -12.84 -7.56 -1.53
N GLU A 145 -14.16 -7.81 -1.45
CA GLU A 145 -14.90 -7.89 -0.18
C GLU A 145 -14.45 -9.05 0.73
N SER A 146 -13.73 -10.04 0.18
CA SER A 146 -13.19 -11.16 0.95
C SER A 146 -12.22 -10.72 2.06
N GLU A 147 -12.03 -11.59 3.06
CA GLU A 147 -11.14 -11.35 4.20
C GLU A 147 -9.66 -11.29 3.82
N LYS A 148 -9.30 -11.81 2.64
CA LYS A 148 -7.91 -11.89 2.14
C LYS A 148 -7.40 -10.59 1.50
N CYS A 149 -8.26 -9.58 1.34
CA CYS A 149 -7.91 -8.31 0.73
C CYS A 149 -7.72 -7.21 1.78
N ASP A 150 -6.70 -6.37 1.58
CA ASP A 150 -6.43 -5.24 2.45
C ASP A 150 -7.55 -4.19 2.40
N ALA A 151 -7.70 -3.44 3.49
CA ALA A 151 -8.68 -2.37 3.63
C ALA A 151 -8.51 -1.30 2.53
N ARG A 152 -7.26 -0.97 2.18
CA ARG A 152 -6.93 -0.07 1.07
C ARG A 152 -7.49 -0.58 -0.25
N THR A 153 -7.29 -1.86 -0.57
CA THR A 153 -7.76 -2.45 -1.83
C THR A 153 -9.28 -2.49 -1.92
N LYS A 154 -9.97 -2.68 -0.78
CA LYS A 154 -11.44 -2.58 -0.71
C LYS A 154 -11.91 -1.18 -1.09
N LEU A 155 -11.29 -0.14 -0.52
CA LEU A 155 -11.61 1.25 -0.82
C LEU A 155 -11.30 1.62 -2.29
N GLU A 156 -10.14 1.21 -2.81
CA GLU A 156 -9.80 1.46 -4.21
C GLU A 156 -10.76 0.74 -5.18
N ALA A 157 -11.21 -0.46 -4.85
CA ALA A 157 -12.17 -1.20 -5.66
C ALA A 157 -13.54 -0.52 -5.68
N GLN A 158 -14.02 -0.06 -4.53
CA GLN A 158 -15.26 0.73 -4.42
C GLN A 158 -15.17 2.03 -5.22
N ALA A 159 -14.06 2.76 -5.13
CA ALA A 159 -13.83 3.98 -5.89
C ALA A 159 -13.80 3.71 -7.41
N TYR A 160 -13.19 2.60 -7.84
CA TYR A 160 -13.16 2.19 -9.24
C TYR A 160 -14.57 1.84 -9.77
N VAL A 161 -15.36 1.10 -8.99
CA VAL A 161 -16.76 0.78 -9.32
C VAL A 161 -17.58 2.05 -9.46
N ALA A 162 -17.52 2.95 -8.47
CA ALA A 162 -18.24 4.21 -8.47
C ALA A 162 -17.87 5.07 -9.70
N TRP A 163 -16.59 5.15 -10.05
CA TRP A 163 -16.13 5.83 -11.26
C TRP A 163 -16.68 5.20 -12.56
N MET A 164 -16.68 3.87 -12.66
CA MET A 164 -17.16 3.16 -13.85
C MET A 164 -18.68 3.32 -14.05
N HIS A 165 -19.46 3.25 -12.96
CA HIS A 165 -20.90 3.53 -13.00
C HIS A 165 -21.18 5.00 -13.30
N GLY A 166 -20.44 5.92 -12.70
CA GLY A 166 -20.53 7.36 -13.00
C GLY A 166 -20.29 7.65 -14.49
N SER A 167 -19.25 7.05 -15.07
CA SER A 167 -18.92 7.16 -16.50
C SER A 167 -20.03 6.61 -17.41
N LEU A 168 -20.67 5.51 -17.02
CA LEU A 168 -21.82 4.95 -17.75
C LEU A 168 -23.03 5.91 -17.69
N TYR A 169 -23.41 6.39 -16.51
CA TYR A 169 -24.58 7.27 -16.36
C TYR A 169 -24.37 8.62 -17.05
N PHE A 170 -23.13 9.12 -17.05
CA PHE A 170 -22.74 10.32 -17.80
C PHE A 170 -23.01 10.17 -19.30
N GLU A 171 -22.59 9.06 -19.90
CA GLU A 171 -22.84 8.80 -21.33
C GLU A 171 -24.32 8.52 -21.66
N LEU A 172 -25.09 8.03 -20.68
CA LEU A 172 -26.55 7.87 -20.77
C LEU A 172 -27.32 9.19 -20.52
N LYS A 173 -26.62 10.30 -20.25
CA LYS A 173 -27.20 11.61 -19.91
C LYS A 173 -28.10 11.58 -18.67
N ARG A 174 -27.87 10.65 -17.75
CA ARG A 174 -28.57 10.55 -16.46
C ARG A 174 -27.76 11.31 -15.41
N TRP A 175 -27.92 12.63 -15.37
CA TRP A 175 -27.05 13.53 -14.60
C TRP A 175 -27.09 13.29 -13.09
N LYS A 176 -28.26 13.02 -12.51
CA LYS A 176 -28.42 12.78 -11.06
C LYS A 176 -27.65 11.52 -10.59
N PRO A 177 -27.93 10.30 -11.11
CA PRO A 177 -27.13 9.12 -10.80
C PRO A 177 -25.65 9.24 -11.17
N ALA A 178 -25.30 9.99 -12.23
CA ALA A 178 -23.91 10.21 -12.61
C ALA A 178 -23.17 11.01 -11.53
N MET A 179 -23.77 12.12 -11.07
CA MET A 179 -23.21 12.97 -10.02
C MET A 179 -22.98 12.19 -8.73
N GLU A 180 -24.00 11.47 -8.24
CA GLU A 180 -23.91 10.68 -7.00
C GLU A 180 -22.76 9.66 -7.03
N ASN A 181 -22.57 8.95 -8.14
CA ASN A 181 -21.51 7.94 -8.26
C ASN A 181 -20.12 8.56 -8.48
N LEU A 182 -20.02 9.67 -9.22
CA LEU A 182 -18.75 10.38 -9.39
C LEU A 182 -18.31 11.04 -8.08
N GLU A 183 -19.24 11.57 -7.29
CA GLU A 183 -18.96 12.13 -5.98
C GLU A 183 -18.53 11.07 -4.98
N LYS A 184 -19.20 9.90 -4.95
CA LYS A 184 -18.73 8.74 -4.16
C LYS A 184 -17.29 8.39 -4.49
N ALA A 185 -16.93 8.34 -5.77
CA ALA A 185 -15.55 8.10 -6.19
C ALA A 185 -14.60 9.20 -5.70
N LEU A 186 -14.99 10.47 -5.80
CA LEU A 186 -14.20 11.62 -5.37
C LEU A 186 -13.92 11.57 -3.86
N VAL A 187 -14.94 11.32 -3.02
CA VAL A 187 -14.80 11.23 -1.57
C VAL A 187 -13.81 10.16 -1.16
N VAL A 188 -13.89 8.97 -1.78
CA VAL A 188 -12.99 7.87 -1.47
C VAL A 188 -11.56 8.22 -1.91
N TYR A 189 -11.36 8.80 -3.10
CA TYR A 189 -10.02 9.18 -3.56
C TYR A 189 -9.40 10.33 -2.75
N GLU A 190 -10.19 11.31 -2.31
CA GLU A 190 -9.73 12.38 -1.40
C GLU A 190 -9.31 11.82 -0.04
N LYS A 191 -10.14 10.94 0.53
CA LYS A 191 -9.83 10.27 1.80
C LYS A 191 -8.59 9.38 1.70
N LEU A 192 -8.42 8.66 0.59
CA LEU A 192 -7.20 7.92 0.28
C LEU A 192 -6.00 8.88 0.17
N CYS A 193 -6.13 10.00 -0.54
CA CYS A 193 -5.08 11.01 -0.63
C CYS A 193 -4.63 11.53 0.75
N GLY A 194 -5.55 11.73 1.69
CA GLY A 194 -5.22 12.14 3.06
C GLY A 194 -4.58 11.07 3.94
N ALA A 195 -4.58 9.80 3.51
CA ALA A 195 -3.98 8.68 4.24
C ALA A 195 -2.68 8.16 3.61
N LEU A 196 -2.40 8.53 2.36
CA LEU A 196 -1.28 8.06 1.54
C LEU A 196 -0.04 8.95 1.60
N SER A 197 1.13 8.37 1.29
CA SER A 197 2.42 9.09 1.18
C SER A 197 2.42 10.07 0.00
N GLU A 198 3.24 11.11 0.07
CA GLU A 198 3.32 12.21 -0.90
C GLU A 198 3.49 11.75 -2.36
N GLU A 199 4.17 10.62 -2.61
CA GLU A 199 4.38 10.08 -3.97
C GLU A 199 3.09 9.49 -4.58
N ASP A 200 2.39 8.64 -3.82
CA ASP A 200 1.16 8.02 -4.30
C ASP A 200 0.00 9.04 -4.35
N GLN A 201 0.04 10.08 -3.50
CA GLN A 201 -0.94 11.18 -3.52
C GLN A 201 -1.09 11.83 -4.90
N ILE A 202 0.00 11.92 -5.67
CA ILE A 202 -0.01 12.58 -6.98
C ILE A 202 -1.00 11.88 -7.93
N VAL A 203 -1.02 10.55 -7.91
CA VAL A 203 -1.89 9.75 -8.79
C VAL A 203 -3.36 9.95 -8.43
N TYR A 204 -3.69 9.99 -7.14
CA TYR A 204 -5.06 10.23 -6.67
C TYR A 204 -5.51 11.67 -6.92
N LYS A 205 -4.65 12.67 -6.69
CA LYS A 205 -4.95 14.08 -6.98
C LYS A 205 -5.25 14.29 -8.46
N GLN A 206 -4.40 13.77 -9.35
CA GLN A 206 -4.65 13.79 -10.78
C GLN A 206 -5.99 13.16 -11.15
N ARG A 207 -6.39 12.09 -10.43
CA ARG A 207 -7.67 11.46 -10.65
C ARG A 207 -8.84 12.34 -10.18
N CYS A 208 -8.75 12.98 -9.02
CA CYS A 208 -9.76 13.94 -8.57
C CYS A 208 -9.92 15.10 -9.58
N ASP A 209 -8.80 15.65 -10.06
CA ASP A 209 -8.78 16.72 -11.06
C ASP A 209 -9.43 16.30 -12.39
N GLU A 210 -9.32 15.02 -12.79
CA GLU A 210 -10.01 14.47 -13.97
C GLU A 210 -11.53 14.35 -13.79
N LEU A 211 -12.01 14.12 -12.57
CA LEU A 211 -13.44 13.98 -12.27
C LEU A 211 -14.13 15.35 -12.17
N ASP A 212 -13.41 16.38 -11.72
CA ASP A 212 -13.90 17.72 -11.46
C ASP A 212 -14.69 18.35 -12.63
N PRO A 213 -14.19 18.34 -13.89
CA PRO A 213 -14.94 18.85 -15.04
C PRO A 213 -16.26 18.10 -15.28
N SER A 214 -16.27 16.78 -15.06
CA SER A 214 -17.47 15.95 -15.26
C SER A 214 -18.53 16.22 -14.20
N LEU A 215 -18.12 16.48 -12.95
CA LEU A 215 -19.01 16.88 -11.86
C LEU A 215 -19.63 18.27 -12.10
N ARG A 216 -18.80 19.24 -12.49
CA ARG A 216 -19.27 20.60 -12.84
C ARG A 216 -20.28 20.56 -13.99
N PHE A 217 -20.03 19.73 -15.00
CA PHE A 217 -20.96 19.55 -16.12
C PHE A 217 -22.28 18.91 -15.68
N CYS A 218 -22.24 17.88 -14.81
CA CYS A 218 -23.45 17.29 -14.25
C CYS A 218 -24.26 18.32 -13.44
N ALA A 219 -23.59 19.14 -12.62
CA ALA A 219 -24.23 20.19 -11.82
C ALA A 219 -24.90 21.25 -12.69
N TYR A 220 -24.22 21.71 -13.73
CA TYR A 220 -24.78 22.65 -14.69
C TYR A 220 -26.00 22.05 -15.41
N SER A 221 -25.90 20.80 -15.89
CA SER A 221 -26.99 20.13 -16.61
C SER A 221 -28.23 19.88 -15.74
N ILE A 222 -28.06 19.69 -14.43
CA ILE A 222 -29.17 19.57 -13.48
C ILE A 222 -29.83 20.93 -13.24
N LYS A 223 -29.03 21.99 -13.13
CA LYS A 223 -29.53 23.37 -12.97
C LYS A 223 -30.31 23.84 -14.20
N ASP A 224 -29.81 23.52 -15.39
CA ASP A 224 -30.46 23.86 -16.67
C ASP A 224 -31.78 23.09 -16.87
N ALA A 225 -31.86 21.84 -16.38
CA ALA A 225 -33.07 21.03 -16.40
C ALA A 225 -34.14 21.45 -15.36
N GLY A 226 -34.00 22.62 -14.72
CA GLY A 226 -34.97 23.17 -13.78
C GLY A 226 -34.90 22.62 -12.34
N GLY A 227 -33.82 21.91 -11.99
CA GLY A 227 -33.60 21.43 -10.62
C GLY A 227 -32.89 22.47 -9.75
N SER A 228 -33.45 22.79 -8.58
CA SER A 228 -32.73 23.52 -7.51
C SER A 228 -31.45 22.75 -7.14
N ALA A 229 -30.30 23.22 -7.63
CA ALA A 229 -29.00 22.59 -7.39
C ALA A 229 -28.32 23.08 -6.10
N SER A 230 -28.74 24.22 -5.55
CA SER A 230 -28.18 24.73 -4.28
C SER A 230 -28.55 23.84 -3.10
N SER A 231 -29.79 23.32 -3.05
CA SER A 231 -30.19 22.37 -2.02
C SER A 231 -29.50 21.02 -2.20
N ASN A 232 -29.46 20.47 -3.42
CA ASN A 232 -28.89 19.13 -3.63
C ASN A 232 -27.37 19.06 -3.44
N LEU A 233 -26.61 20.12 -3.71
CA LEU A 233 -25.16 20.11 -3.48
C LEU A 233 -24.83 20.20 -1.99
N GLU A 234 -25.55 21.04 -1.24
CA GLU A 234 -25.36 21.21 0.20
C GLU A 234 -25.95 20.03 1.01
N GLU A 235 -27.01 19.42 0.49
CA GLU A 235 -27.62 18.17 0.99
C GLU A 235 -26.79 16.92 0.59
N LEU A 236 -26.05 16.94 -0.53
CA LEU A 236 -25.05 15.91 -0.84
C LEU A 236 -23.75 16.07 -0.04
N LEU A 237 -23.31 17.30 0.20
CA LEU A 237 -22.18 17.61 1.08
C LEU A 237 -22.45 17.18 2.52
N SER A 238 -23.69 17.25 2.99
CA SER A 238 -24.08 16.68 4.30
C SER A 238 -24.20 15.15 4.27
N LEU A 239 -24.64 14.56 3.15
CA LEU A 239 -24.65 13.11 2.92
C LEU A 239 -23.23 12.51 2.81
N ARG A 240 -22.25 13.32 2.38
CA ARG A 240 -20.79 13.02 2.38
C ARG A 240 -20.29 12.56 3.74
N SER A 241 -20.93 13.04 4.81
CA SER A 241 -20.59 12.76 6.20
C SER A 241 -21.31 11.52 6.75
N SER A 242 -22.53 11.20 6.27
CA SER A 242 -23.47 10.38 7.04
C SER A 242 -23.59 8.90 6.63
N VAL A 243 -23.43 8.52 5.36
CA VAL A 243 -23.93 7.19 4.91
C VAL A 243 -22.83 6.16 4.66
N HIS A 244 -21.57 6.57 4.50
CA HIS A 244 -20.41 5.65 4.35
C HIS A 244 -19.25 6.02 5.29
N GLY A 245 -19.41 7.00 6.17
CA GLY A 245 -18.36 7.51 7.05
C GLY A 245 -17.73 6.42 7.90
N ASP A 246 -18.53 5.72 8.71
CA ASP A 246 -18.02 4.80 9.72
C ASP A 246 -17.24 3.61 9.15
N LEU A 247 -17.73 2.99 8.05
CA LEU A 247 -17.02 1.90 7.39
C LEU A 247 -15.77 2.39 6.66
N LEU A 248 -15.82 3.56 6.02
CA LEU A 248 -14.62 4.12 5.41
C LEU A 248 -13.58 4.47 6.48
N ASP A 249 -14.01 5.09 7.57
CA ASP A 249 -13.14 5.62 8.60
C ASP A 249 -12.50 4.48 9.42
N THR A 250 -13.22 3.38 9.64
CA THR A 250 -12.64 2.13 10.19
C THR A 250 -11.66 1.45 9.22
N LEU A 251 -11.99 1.35 7.93
CA LEU A 251 -11.04 0.81 6.93
C LEU A 251 -9.80 1.72 6.79
N MET A 252 -9.96 3.03 6.99
CA MET A 252 -8.88 4.00 6.98
C MET A 252 -8.01 3.91 8.23
N SER A 253 -8.59 3.73 9.43
CA SER A 253 -7.80 3.53 10.66
C SER A 253 -6.97 2.26 10.53
N GLN A 254 -7.57 1.17 10.02
CA GLN A 254 -6.84 -0.07 9.73
C GLN A 254 -5.71 0.12 8.70
N THR A 255 -5.95 0.94 7.66
CA THR A 255 -4.91 1.27 6.66
C THR A 255 -3.77 2.10 7.28
N ARG A 256 -4.08 3.01 8.20
CA ARG A 256 -3.08 3.81 8.93
C ARG A 256 -2.29 2.97 9.92
N GLU A 257 -2.95 2.08 10.66
CA GLU A 257 -2.35 1.18 11.65
C GLU A 257 -1.37 0.20 10.97
N ARG A 258 -1.77 -0.47 9.89
CA ARG A 258 -0.87 -1.35 9.13
C ARG A 258 0.32 -0.60 8.51
N ARG A 259 0.14 0.66 8.10
CA ARG A 259 1.26 1.49 7.66
C ARG A 259 2.16 1.92 8.80
N SER A 260 1.65 2.09 10.01
CA SER A 260 2.50 2.39 11.16
C SER A 260 3.47 1.24 11.49
N GLU A 261 3.08 0.00 11.16
CA GLU A 261 3.96 -1.17 11.20
C GLU A 261 5.05 -1.11 10.11
N VAL A 262 4.78 -0.45 8.98
CA VAL A 262 5.75 -0.18 7.90
C VAL A 262 6.21 1.27 7.99
N LEU A 263 7.12 1.58 8.93
CA LEU A 263 7.65 2.95 9.20
C LEU A 263 7.76 3.85 7.95
N SER A 264 6.70 4.60 7.65
CA SER A 264 6.69 5.57 6.55
C SER A 264 7.14 6.95 7.02
N GLU A 265 7.04 7.22 8.32
CA GLU A 265 7.36 8.49 8.94
C GLU A 265 8.26 8.27 10.17
N ALA A 266 9.40 8.96 10.20
CA ALA A 266 10.31 8.98 11.34
C ALA A 266 10.28 10.37 11.99
N GLU A 267 10.04 10.42 13.29
CA GLU A 267 10.12 11.67 14.04
C GLU A 267 11.51 11.83 14.67
N TRP A 268 12.19 12.93 14.37
CA TRP A 268 13.44 13.29 15.02
C TRP A 268 13.45 14.79 15.35
N ARG A 269 13.76 15.13 16.61
CA ARG A 269 13.80 16.51 17.16
C ARG A 269 12.55 17.35 16.82
N GLY A 270 11.36 16.76 16.92
CA GLY A 270 10.08 17.44 16.68
C GLY A 270 9.75 17.69 15.21
N ARG A 271 10.46 17.03 14.28
CA ARG A 271 10.12 17.01 12.85
C ARG A 271 9.79 15.59 12.44
N THR A 272 8.60 15.39 11.87
CA THR A 272 8.23 14.15 11.19
C THR A 272 8.78 14.18 9.77
N LEU A 273 9.41 13.08 9.36
CA LEU A 273 10.05 12.97 8.05
C LEU A 273 9.60 11.71 7.33
N ALA A 274 9.10 11.88 6.11
CA ALA A 274 8.72 10.77 5.25
C ALA A 274 9.98 10.02 4.77
N VAL A 275 10.09 8.74 5.12
CA VAL A 275 11.23 7.90 4.75
C VAL A 275 10.95 7.26 3.40
N ARG A 276 11.53 7.78 2.32
CA ARG A 276 11.35 7.24 0.96
C ARG A 276 11.98 5.85 0.77
N PRO A 277 13.25 5.59 1.14
CA PRO A 277 13.89 4.33 0.81
C PRO A 277 13.43 3.17 1.71
N GLU A 278 12.97 2.07 1.12
CA GLU A 278 12.56 0.85 1.85
C GLU A 278 13.66 0.32 2.77
N ARG A 279 14.92 0.39 2.34
CA ARG A 279 16.09 -0.02 3.15
C ARG A 279 16.22 0.81 4.43
N VAL A 280 15.90 2.10 4.37
CA VAL A 280 15.93 2.98 5.55
C VAL A 280 14.76 2.69 6.47
N ARG A 281 13.57 2.37 5.93
CA ARG A 281 12.40 1.95 6.74
C ARG A 281 12.71 0.68 7.53
N GLY A 282 13.27 -0.33 6.86
CA GLY A 282 13.71 -1.57 7.50
C GLY A 282 14.76 -1.34 8.59
N PHE A 283 15.75 -0.48 8.32
CA PHE A 283 16.76 -0.11 9.31
C PHE A 283 16.16 0.61 10.54
N LEU A 284 15.26 1.57 10.34
CA LEU A 284 14.63 2.29 11.45
C LEU A 284 13.71 1.39 12.28
N LEU A 285 13.08 0.39 11.66
CA LEU A 285 12.31 -0.64 12.38
C LEU A 285 13.25 -1.48 13.25
N ALA A 286 14.40 -1.89 12.70
CA ALA A 286 15.42 -2.63 13.44
C ALA A 286 15.98 -1.79 14.60
N ASP A 287 16.21 -0.49 14.41
CA ASP A 287 16.70 0.42 15.46
C ASP A 287 15.68 0.57 16.60
N ARG A 288 14.39 0.76 16.26
CA ARG A 288 13.31 0.76 17.27
C ARG A 288 13.17 -0.58 17.99
N ALA A 289 13.41 -1.70 17.30
CA ALA A 289 13.35 -3.02 17.92
C ALA A 289 14.52 -3.25 18.88
N LEU A 290 15.71 -2.70 18.57
CA LEU A 290 16.87 -2.72 19.47
C LEU A 290 16.63 -1.87 20.72
N ASP A 291 16.05 -0.68 20.58
CA ASP A 291 15.72 0.18 21.73
C ASP A 291 14.64 -0.41 22.65
N LYS A 292 13.72 -1.20 22.10
CA LYS A 292 12.64 -1.83 22.87
C LYS A 292 13.08 -3.10 23.60
N ARG A 293 14.25 -3.67 23.29
CA ARG A 293 14.75 -4.85 24.02
C ARG A 293 15.21 -4.43 25.41
N ALA A 294 14.81 -5.19 26.41
CA ALA A 294 15.22 -4.98 27.80
C ALA A 294 16.68 -5.41 28.06
N ASP A 295 17.19 -6.35 27.27
CA ASP A 295 18.57 -6.84 27.36
C ASP A 295 19.54 -5.93 26.60
N ARG A 296 20.74 -5.76 27.16
CA ARG A 296 21.81 -5.03 26.46
C ARG A 296 22.16 -5.75 25.16
N PRO A 297 22.24 -5.04 24.02
CA PRO A 297 22.60 -5.65 22.75
C PRO A 297 24.04 -6.17 22.79
N ASP A 298 24.24 -7.35 22.22
CA ASP A 298 25.57 -7.94 22.06
C ASP A 298 26.41 -7.16 21.03
N ILE A 299 27.73 -7.24 21.13
CA ILE A 299 28.68 -6.54 20.24
C ILE A 299 28.41 -6.93 18.78
N ASP A 300 28.20 -8.22 18.51
CA ASP A 300 27.90 -8.73 17.17
C ASP A 300 26.60 -8.17 16.59
N GLN A 301 25.59 -7.94 17.44
CA GLN A 301 24.30 -7.37 17.02
C GLN A 301 24.47 -5.89 16.68
N LEU A 302 25.24 -5.14 17.47
CA LEU A 302 25.57 -3.74 17.19
C LEU A 302 26.41 -3.60 15.91
N GLU A 303 27.34 -4.52 15.65
CA GLU A 303 28.14 -4.50 14.42
C GLU A 303 27.30 -4.76 13.16
N ARG A 304 26.37 -5.73 13.22
CA ARG A 304 25.39 -5.96 12.14
C ARG A 304 24.52 -4.72 11.92
N HIS A 305 23.99 -4.14 12.99
CA HIS A 305 23.17 -2.92 12.90
C HIS A 305 23.94 -1.72 12.33
N LEU A 306 25.22 -1.58 12.66
CA LEU A 306 26.08 -0.54 12.08
C LEU A 306 26.34 -0.76 10.57
N MET A 307 26.45 -2.01 10.11
CA MET A 307 26.52 -2.32 8.68
C MET A 307 25.22 -1.98 7.97
N ASP A 308 24.07 -2.36 8.54
CA ASP A 308 22.76 -2.01 7.99
C ASP A 308 22.56 -0.48 7.93
N CYS A 309 23.06 0.24 8.94
CA CYS A 309 23.06 1.72 8.96
C CYS A 309 23.90 2.31 7.82
N LYS A 310 25.06 1.71 7.53
CA LYS A 310 25.93 2.15 6.43
C LYS A 310 25.25 1.96 5.07
N ASP A 311 24.56 0.83 4.89
CA ASP A 311 23.81 0.54 3.66
C ASP A 311 22.58 1.45 3.52
N ALA A 312 21.89 1.75 4.63
CA ALA A 312 20.82 2.74 4.67
C ALA A 312 21.31 4.15 4.30
N ILE A 313 22.47 4.59 4.82
CA ILE A 313 23.10 5.86 4.46
C ILE A 313 23.49 5.89 2.98
N ALA A 314 24.00 4.79 2.42
CA ALA A 314 24.32 4.69 1.00
C ALA A 314 23.07 4.86 0.12
N ALA A 315 21.96 4.22 0.48
CA ALA A 315 20.68 4.35 -0.23
C ALA A 315 20.18 5.81 -0.25
N VAL A 316 20.23 6.53 0.88
CA VAL A 316 19.85 7.95 0.94
C VAL A 316 20.77 8.81 0.07
N ARG A 317 22.08 8.53 0.06
CA ARG A 317 23.04 9.27 -0.78
C ARG A 317 22.78 9.06 -2.26
N ASP A 318 22.41 7.86 -2.67
CA ASP A 318 22.12 7.56 -4.06
C ASP A 318 20.79 8.18 -4.52
N GLU A 319 19.78 8.26 -3.65
CA GLU A 319 18.58 9.06 -3.90
C GLU A 319 18.88 10.56 -3.99
N MET A 320 19.72 11.11 -3.10
CA MET A 320 20.16 12.51 -3.18
C MET A 320 20.89 12.81 -4.50
N LYS A 321 21.66 11.85 -5.03
CA LYS A 321 22.30 11.99 -6.35
C LYS A 321 21.27 11.93 -7.48
N ALA A 322 20.30 11.02 -7.42
CA ALA A 322 19.23 10.92 -8.41
C ALA A 322 18.37 12.20 -8.46
N ASP A 323 18.04 12.76 -7.30
CA ASP A 323 17.32 14.04 -7.18
C ASP A 323 18.16 15.21 -7.73
N ASN A 324 19.47 15.26 -7.44
CA ASN A 324 20.36 16.29 -7.97
C ASN A 324 20.53 16.24 -9.51
N VAL A 325 20.45 15.05 -10.12
CA VAL A 325 20.48 14.91 -11.58
C VAL A 325 19.19 15.43 -12.21
N SER A 326 18.05 15.24 -11.55
CA SER A 326 16.73 15.78 -11.96
C SER A 326 16.60 17.30 -11.76
N THR A 327 17.29 17.86 -10.75
CA THR A 327 17.12 19.27 -10.32
C THR A 327 17.95 20.29 -11.12
N LYS A 328 18.72 19.88 -12.15
CA LYS A 328 19.42 20.83 -13.04
C LYS A 328 18.51 21.82 -13.80
N THR A 329 17.18 21.68 -13.71
CA THR A 329 16.21 22.54 -14.41
C THR A 329 15.42 23.51 -13.52
N LYS A 330 15.56 23.50 -12.19
CA LYS A 330 14.86 24.50 -11.34
C LYS A 330 15.72 24.96 -10.16
N GLN A 331 16.23 26.19 -10.26
CA GLN A 331 16.64 26.97 -9.10
C GLN A 331 15.40 27.35 -8.28
N THR A 332 15.40 27.07 -6.98
CA THR A 332 15.04 28.03 -5.91
C THR A 332 15.10 27.37 -4.52
N GLY A 333 15.64 28.12 -3.55
CA GLY A 333 15.20 28.06 -2.14
C GLY A 333 15.98 27.15 -1.20
N ALA A 334 16.78 27.76 -0.32
CA ALA A 334 17.51 27.15 0.78
C ALA A 334 16.61 26.65 1.92
N SER A 335 15.84 25.58 1.69
CA SER A 335 15.41 24.70 2.78
C SER A 335 16.35 23.49 2.81
N VAL A 336 16.81 23.08 3.99
CA VAL A 336 17.58 21.83 4.12
C VAL A 336 16.69 20.72 3.56
N SER A 337 17.12 20.14 2.43
CA SER A 337 16.39 19.07 1.75
C SER A 337 16.00 18.00 2.78
N SER A 338 14.76 17.53 2.74
CA SER A 338 14.27 16.50 3.66
C SER A 338 15.20 15.27 3.69
N LEU A 339 15.80 14.93 2.55
CA LEU A 339 16.83 13.89 2.43
C LEU A 339 18.12 14.21 3.20
N GLN A 340 18.55 15.48 3.22
CA GLN A 340 19.73 15.90 3.97
C GLN A 340 19.47 15.87 5.48
N TYR A 341 18.23 16.11 5.92
CA TYR A 341 17.81 15.93 7.31
C TYR A 341 17.71 14.43 7.69
N LEU A 342 17.24 13.58 6.78
CA LEU A 342 17.26 12.12 6.97
C LEU A 342 18.70 11.60 7.11
N LEU A 343 19.62 12.11 6.27
CA LEU A 343 21.03 11.74 6.32
C LEU A 343 21.67 12.12 7.66
N SER A 344 21.35 13.30 8.21
CA SER A 344 21.88 13.71 9.52
C SER A 344 21.30 12.88 10.65
N TYR A 345 20.01 12.48 10.56
CA TYR A 345 19.40 11.55 11.51
C TYR A 345 20.07 10.17 11.50
N LEU A 346 20.26 9.56 10.32
CA LEU A 346 20.95 8.28 10.20
C LEU A 346 22.41 8.35 10.67
N THR A 347 23.08 9.46 10.38
CA THR A 347 24.46 9.69 10.85
C THR A 347 24.50 9.78 12.38
N TYR A 348 23.50 10.42 12.99
CA TYR A 348 23.34 10.47 14.45
C TYR A 348 23.16 9.08 15.06
N ILE A 349 22.24 8.26 14.52
CA ILE A 349 22.05 6.88 14.98
C ILE A 349 23.36 6.10 14.89
N ARG A 350 24.05 6.17 13.74
CA ARG A 350 25.33 5.49 13.54
C ARG A 350 26.36 5.89 14.61
N LEU A 351 26.50 7.18 14.89
CA LEU A 351 27.46 7.69 15.87
C LEU A 351 27.09 7.20 17.28
N ASN A 352 25.82 7.27 17.67
CA ASN A 352 25.36 6.77 18.96
C ASN A 352 25.64 5.27 19.14
N ARG A 353 25.25 4.44 18.16
CA ARG A 353 25.48 2.99 18.22
C ARG A 353 26.96 2.63 18.21
N THR A 354 27.79 3.42 17.53
CA THR A 354 29.26 3.27 17.57
C THR A 354 29.80 3.54 18.98
N VAL A 355 29.28 4.57 19.65
CA VAL A 355 29.66 4.88 21.03
C VAL A 355 29.23 3.77 21.97
N GLU A 356 28.00 3.26 21.85
CA GLU A 356 27.49 2.13 22.66
C GLU A 356 28.37 0.88 22.51
N ARG A 357 28.69 0.49 21.27
CA ARG A 357 29.61 -0.63 20.99
C ARG A 357 30.98 -0.41 21.63
N ASN A 358 31.55 0.78 21.46
CA ASN A 358 32.88 1.09 22.04
C ASN A 358 32.86 1.03 23.57
N LEU A 359 31.77 1.48 24.22
CA LEU A 359 31.62 1.39 25.67
C LEU A 359 31.57 -0.07 26.14
N LEU A 360 30.80 -0.93 25.46
CA LEU A 360 30.76 -2.37 25.76
C LEU A 360 32.11 -3.06 25.56
N MET A 361 32.84 -2.72 24.49
CA MET A 361 34.21 -3.23 24.28
C MET A 361 35.15 -2.82 25.43
N VAL A 362 35.04 -1.58 25.93
CA VAL A 362 35.83 -1.10 27.07
C VAL A 362 35.43 -1.81 28.36
N GLU A 363 34.14 -2.03 28.61
CA GLU A 363 33.65 -2.80 29.76
C GLU A 363 34.18 -4.23 29.73
N ASN A 364 34.10 -4.92 28.59
CA ASN A 364 34.64 -6.27 28.42
C ASN A 364 36.16 -6.32 28.60
N ALA A 365 36.89 -5.33 28.08
CA ALA A 365 38.33 -5.23 28.27
C ALA A 365 38.70 -4.97 29.75
N ARG A 366 37.91 -4.16 30.47
CA ARG A 366 38.09 -3.93 31.91
C ARG A 366 37.82 -5.19 32.72
N ALA A 367 36.77 -5.94 32.41
CA ALA A 367 36.46 -7.22 33.06
C ALA A 367 37.58 -8.25 32.82
N ALA A 368 38.10 -8.35 31.60
CA ALA A 368 39.23 -9.21 31.29
C ALA A 368 40.52 -8.81 32.04
N LEU A 369 40.73 -7.51 32.27
CA LEU A 369 41.84 -7.01 33.07
C LEU A 369 41.67 -7.35 34.56
N SER A 370 40.48 -7.21 35.14
CA SER A 370 40.22 -7.60 36.53
C SER A 370 40.41 -9.10 36.76
N ASP A 371 39.90 -9.94 35.84
CA ASP A 371 40.06 -11.41 35.92
C ASP A 371 41.54 -11.82 35.85
N ASN A 372 42.33 -11.14 35.01
CA ASN A 372 43.78 -11.38 34.94
C ASN A 372 44.49 -10.98 36.23
N THR A 373 44.11 -9.87 36.88
CA THR A 373 44.71 -9.47 38.16
C THR A 373 44.39 -10.43 39.31
N GLU A 374 43.19 -11.04 39.33
CA GLU A 374 42.83 -12.08 40.30
C GLU A 374 43.59 -13.39 40.05
N SER A 375 43.80 -13.76 38.78
CA SER A 375 44.59 -14.94 38.39
C SER A 375 46.08 -14.81 38.75
N GLU A 376 46.67 -13.61 38.60
CA GLU A 376 48.06 -13.33 38.99
C GLU A 376 48.23 -13.27 40.52
N GLY A 377 47.24 -12.74 41.25
CA GLY A 377 47.21 -12.78 42.71
C GLY A 377 47.19 -14.21 43.27
N THR A 378 46.46 -15.11 42.60
CA THR A 378 46.36 -16.54 42.96
C THR A 378 47.66 -17.30 42.62
N ARG A 379 48.35 -16.93 41.54
CA ARG A 379 49.70 -17.47 41.22
C ARG A 379 50.77 -16.98 42.19
N ARG A 380 50.75 -15.71 42.60
CA ARG A 380 51.69 -15.16 43.60
C ARG A 380 51.51 -15.75 45.00
N THR A 381 50.28 -16.06 45.40
CA THR A 381 50.02 -16.75 46.68
C THR A 381 50.46 -18.21 46.66
N ARG A 382 50.31 -18.95 45.55
CA ARG A 382 50.87 -20.30 45.40
C ARG A 382 52.40 -20.35 45.42
N LEU A 383 53.08 -19.36 44.83
CA LEU A 383 54.55 -19.30 44.83
C LEU A 383 55.15 -18.98 46.22
N ARG A 384 54.40 -18.32 47.13
CA ARG A 384 54.83 -18.06 48.52
C ARG A 384 54.68 -19.25 49.47
N CYS A 385 53.76 -20.18 49.21
CA CYS A 385 53.57 -21.37 50.05
C CYS A 385 54.51 -22.55 49.70
N GLY A 386 55.39 -22.42 48.70
CA GLY A 386 56.29 -23.49 48.26
C GLY A 386 57.75 -23.38 48.72
N ALA A 387 58.10 -22.39 49.57
CA ALA A 387 59.49 -22.13 49.99
C ALA A 387 59.68 -22.26 51.52
N SER A 388 59.03 -23.26 52.12
CA SER A 388 59.22 -23.61 53.54
C SER A 388 59.19 -25.13 53.66
N LEU A 389 60.35 -25.76 53.43
CA LEU A 389 60.76 -27.06 53.97
C LEU A 389 62.25 -27.26 53.69
#